data_AF-A0A915LT89-F1
#
_entry.id   AF-A0A915LT89-F1
#
_cell.length_a   1.000
_cell.length_b   1.000
_cell.length_c   1.000
_cell.angle_alpha   90.00
_cell.angle_beta   90.00
_cell.angle_gamma   90.00
#
_symmetry.space_group_name_H-M   'P 1'
#
loop_
_entity.id
_entity.type
_entity.pdbx_description
1 polymer ?
#
loop_
_entity_poly.entity_id
_entity_poly.type
_entity_poly.pdbx_seq_one_letter_code
_entity_poly.pdbx_strand_id
1 'polypeptide(L)'
;MESPNQKLANTIIGLEEQQKHLEKILLEFVQTGLGGSCLICGRKRSGKSLVLDQIIKRLPNNLRIVNADGEKCSSFAASAKILQKHGLDIGNFDEQKNKKEMGESNSKILFVVDHFESFAKKNNQVFLYSLLNGCQRLPWFVILVGNTENGLSILEKRVRSRLSKLYIHFNVQLSIDDFKSGFFQLLGCTQITKNIIKKIENEPSVDKMLQRLYESVRQLVLLNCVAKLDGRNDQIFEFNYREIINEYYRFANENKNSMRVSDVVLYKDLQELVDLDFLVVAKKVDNGQLPFRRVMLNIEQEAISDCAKLRKKLIPEPVVDWFNSDF
;
A
#
# COMPACT_ATOMS: atom_id res chain seq x y z
N MET A 1 -0.62 26.18 18.30
CA MET A 1 0.40 25.84 17.29
C MET A 1 0.69 24.36 17.41
N GLU A 2 0.52 23.57 16.34
CA GLU A 2 0.85 22.13 16.38
C GLU A 2 2.35 21.95 16.63
N SER A 3 2.71 20.93 17.42
CA SER A 3 4.12 20.58 17.61
C SER A 3 4.72 20.06 16.31
N PRO A 4 6.05 20.19 16.08
CA PRO A 4 6.71 19.67 14.87
C PRO A 4 6.41 18.19 14.60
N ASN A 5 6.31 17.39 15.68
CA ASN A 5 5.99 15.96 15.60
C ASN A 5 4.52 15.72 15.20
N GLN A 6 3.59 16.56 15.64
CA GLN A 6 2.19 16.50 15.20
C GLN A 6 2.05 16.92 13.73
N LYS A 7 2.80 17.94 13.32
CA LYS A 7 2.82 18.40 11.94
C LYS A 7 3.35 17.31 11.00
N LEU A 8 4.45 16.67 11.36
CA LEU A 8 5.00 15.52 10.62
C LEU A 8 4.00 14.35 10.55
N ALA A 9 3.34 14.04 11.67
CA ALA A 9 2.35 12.96 11.73
C ALA A 9 1.11 13.23 10.87
N ASN A 10 0.79 14.51 10.59
CA ASN A 10 -0.35 14.93 9.79
C ASN A 10 0.01 15.28 8.33
N THR A 11 1.27 15.17 7.91
CA THR A 11 1.63 15.46 6.51
C THR A 11 1.28 14.28 5.61
N ILE A 12 0.39 14.51 4.65
CA ILE A 12 0.08 13.58 3.56
C ILE A 12 0.83 14.08 2.32
N ILE A 13 1.48 13.16 1.59
CA ILE A 13 2.21 13.47 0.36
C ILE A 13 1.87 12.39 -0.67
N GLY A 14 1.49 12.81 -1.88
CA GLY A 14 1.25 11.91 -3.01
C GLY A 14 -0.05 11.10 -2.89
N LEU A 15 -0.97 11.52 -2.01
CA LEU A 15 -2.29 10.91 -1.80
C LEU A 15 -3.42 11.94 -1.93
N GLU A 16 -3.14 13.09 -2.53
CA GLU A 16 -4.06 14.23 -2.62
C GLU A 16 -5.30 13.87 -3.44
N GLU A 17 -5.15 13.05 -4.48
CA GLU A 17 -6.27 12.60 -5.31
C GLU A 17 -7.22 11.69 -4.53
N GLN A 18 -6.67 10.67 -3.86
CA GLN A 18 -7.46 9.73 -3.03
C GLN A 18 -8.13 10.47 -1.87
N GLN A 19 -7.42 11.42 -1.25
CA GLN A 19 -7.95 12.26 -0.19
C GLN A 19 -9.12 13.10 -0.69
N LYS A 20 -8.96 13.85 -1.80
CA LYS A 20 -10.03 14.68 -2.37
C LYS A 20 -11.24 13.86 -2.78
N HIS A 21 -11.02 12.68 -3.37
CA HIS A 21 -12.10 11.79 -3.79
C HIS A 21 -12.90 11.31 -2.57
N LEU A 22 -12.21 10.80 -1.54
CA LEU A 22 -12.86 10.32 -0.32
C LEU A 22 -13.57 11.44 0.45
N GLU A 23 -12.95 12.62 0.53
CA GLU A 23 -13.54 13.81 1.16
C GLU A 23 -14.82 14.26 0.43
N LYS A 24 -14.81 14.28 -0.90
CA LYS A 24 -16.00 14.60 -1.71
C LYS A 24 -17.16 13.65 -1.40
N ILE A 25 -16.89 12.34 -1.36
CA ILE A 25 -17.91 11.31 -1.09
C ILE A 25 -18.50 11.49 0.31
N LEU A 26 -17.66 11.72 1.32
CA LEU A 26 -18.11 11.85 2.70
C LEU A 26 -18.86 13.17 2.95
N LEU A 27 -18.46 14.26 2.29
CA LEU A 27 -19.21 15.52 2.34
C LEU A 27 -20.59 15.38 1.68
N GLU A 28 -20.67 14.70 0.53
CA GLU A 28 -21.95 14.41 -0.13
C GLU A 28 -22.86 13.57 0.78
N PHE A 29 -22.32 12.57 1.47
CA PHE A 29 -23.08 11.79 2.46
C PHE A 29 -23.57 12.65 3.63
N VAL A 30 -22.69 13.51 4.18
CA VAL A 30 -23.05 14.41 5.29
C VAL A 30 -24.10 15.43 4.88
N GLN A 31 -24.17 15.83 3.61
CA GLN A 31 -25.22 16.72 3.10
C GLN A 31 -26.52 15.95 2.82
N THR A 32 -26.47 14.92 1.97
CA THR A 32 -27.64 14.20 1.46
C THR A 32 -28.25 13.22 2.46
N GLY A 33 -27.42 12.60 3.31
CA GLY A 33 -27.83 11.50 4.20
C GLY A 33 -28.18 10.21 3.46
N LEU A 34 -27.87 10.12 2.16
CA LEU A 34 -28.10 8.91 1.37
C LEU A 34 -27.11 7.83 1.78
N GLY A 35 -27.63 6.66 2.17
CA GLY A 35 -26.78 5.56 2.57
C GLY A 35 -25.89 5.08 1.42
N GLY A 36 -24.68 4.64 1.75
CA GLY A 36 -23.66 4.31 0.77
C GLY A 36 -22.55 3.44 1.34
N SER A 37 -21.67 2.98 0.47
CA SER A 37 -20.49 2.24 0.91
C SER A 37 -19.28 2.52 0.02
N CYS A 38 -18.09 2.37 0.58
CA CYS A 38 -16.84 2.57 -0.12
C CYS A 38 -15.87 1.46 0.27
N LEU A 39 -15.15 0.92 -0.69
CA LEU A 39 -14.06 -0.02 -0.44
C LEU A 39 -12.73 0.68 -0.72
N ILE A 40 -11.92 0.78 0.33
CA ILE A 40 -10.56 1.30 0.30
C ILE A 40 -9.60 0.12 0.36
N CYS A 41 -8.79 -0.04 -0.69
CA CYS A 41 -7.80 -1.10 -0.81
C CYS A 41 -6.40 -0.52 -0.98
N GLY A 42 -5.37 -1.23 -0.53
CA GLY A 42 -3.98 -0.81 -0.70
C GLY A 42 -3.08 -1.47 0.33
N ARG A 43 -1.76 -1.44 0.11
CA ARG A 43 -0.81 -2.17 0.98
C ARG A 43 -0.82 -1.67 2.42
N LYS A 44 -0.34 -2.50 3.35
CA LYS A 44 -0.09 -2.05 4.72
C LYS A 44 0.85 -0.84 4.69
N ARG A 45 0.56 0.17 5.52
CA ARG A 45 1.30 1.45 5.60
C ARG A 45 1.23 2.35 4.36
N SER A 46 0.29 2.15 3.43
CA SER A 46 0.07 3.07 2.31
C SER A 46 -0.65 4.38 2.67
N GLY A 47 -0.74 4.74 3.95
CA GLY A 47 -1.39 5.98 4.41
C GLY A 47 -2.92 5.93 4.57
N LYS A 48 -3.59 4.79 4.28
CA LYS A 48 -5.07 4.68 4.34
C LYS A 48 -5.69 5.24 5.62
N SER A 49 -5.28 4.72 6.78
CA SER A 49 -5.82 5.13 8.08
C SER A 49 -5.50 6.58 8.39
N LEU A 50 -4.32 7.08 7.99
CA LEU A 50 -3.94 8.48 8.16
C LEU A 50 -4.88 9.41 7.38
N VAL A 51 -5.14 9.10 6.10
CA VAL A 51 -6.05 9.89 5.26
C VAL A 51 -7.47 9.88 5.83
N LEU A 52 -7.95 8.70 6.24
CA LEU A 52 -9.25 8.57 6.89
C LEU A 52 -9.34 9.39 8.17
N ASP A 53 -8.39 9.27 9.09
CA ASP A 53 -8.37 9.98 10.36
C ASP A 53 -8.36 11.50 10.15
N GLN A 54 -7.65 12.00 9.14
CA GLN A 54 -7.64 13.42 8.82
C GLN A 54 -8.96 13.92 8.26
N ILE A 55 -9.57 13.17 7.35
CA ILE A 55 -10.87 13.54 6.80
C ILE A 55 -11.92 13.51 7.91
N ILE A 56 -11.94 12.46 8.73
CA ILE A 56 -12.87 12.31 9.85
C ILE A 56 -12.76 13.49 10.84
N LYS A 57 -11.55 13.96 11.15
CA LYS A 57 -11.34 15.16 11.99
C LYS A 57 -11.90 16.45 11.38
N ARG A 58 -12.06 16.52 10.06
CA ARG A 58 -12.60 17.69 9.33
C ARG A 58 -14.12 17.61 9.12
N LEU A 59 -14.72 16.44 9.31
CA LEU A 59 -16.17 16.27 9.19
C LEU A 59 -16.90 16.91 10.38
N PRO A 60 -18.16 17.37 10.19
CA PRO A 60 -18.92 18.01 11.26
C PRO A 60 -19.30 17.05 12.39
N ASN A 61 -19.38 17.59 13.62
CA ASN A 61 -19.61 16.85 14.86
C ASN A 61 -20.98 16.17 14.98
N ASN A 62 -21.89 16.39 14.03
CA ASN A 62 -23.22 15.77 14.00
C ASN A 62 -23.22 14.36 13.40
N LEU A 63 -22.06 13.87 12.94
CA LEU A 63 -21.89 12.53 12.39
C LEU A 63 -21.45 11.54 13.47
N ARG A 64 -22.20 10.44 13.61
CA ARG A 64 -21.82 9.37 14.53
C ARG A 64 -20.83 8.42 13.85
N ILE A 65 -19.63 8.29 14.38
CA ILE A 65 -18.60 7.41 13.83
C ILE A 65 -18.53 6.12 14.64
N VAL A 66 -18.53 4.97 13.96
CA VAL A 66 -18.44 3.64 14.54
C VAL A 66 -17.26 2.90 13.90
N ASN A 67 -16.26 2.57 14.71
CA ASN A 67 -15.07 1.86 14.26
C ASN A 67 -15.17 0.37 14.60
N ALA A 68 -14.90 -0.49 13.64
CA ALA A 68 -14.82 -1.93 13.81
C ALA A 68 -13.51 -2.44 13.22
N ASP A 69 -12.72 -3.17 14.01
CA ASP A 69 -11.41 -3.68 13.61
C ASP A 69 -11.43 -5.21 13.54
N GLY A 70 -11.21 -5.75 12.35
CA GLY A 70 -11.25 -7.18 12.07
C GLY A 70 -10.14 -7.99 12.75
N GLU A 71 -9.00 -7.37 13.10
CA GLU A 71 -7.95 -8.05 13.85
C GLU A 71 -8.32 -8.17 15.34
N LYS A 72 -8.99 -7.15 15.90
CA LYS A 72 -9.41 -7.14 17.31
C LYS A 72 -10.69 -7.94 17.56
N CYS A 73 -11.56 -8.06 16.55
CA CYS A 73 -12.81 -8.80 16.66
C CYS A 73 -12.60 -10.29 16.39
N SER A 74 -12.39 -11.05 17.46
CA SER A 74 -12.18 -12.51 17.37
C SER A 74 -13.44 -13.28 16.95
N SER A 75 -14.65 -12.86 17.37
CA SER A 75 -15.92 -13.59 17.14
C SER A 75 -17.08 -12.71 16.63
N PHE A 76 -18.12 -13.33 16.05
CA PHE A 76 -19.36 -12.63 15.64
C PHE A 76 -20.05 -11.93 16.81
N ALA A 77 -20.01 -12.52 18.00
CA ALA A 77 -20.52 -11.91 19.22
C ALA A 77 -19.75 -10.63 19.58
N ALA A 78 -18.44 -10.55 19.31
CA ALA A 78 -17.66 -9.32 19.51
C ALA A 78 -18.07 -8.23 18.50
N SER A 79 -18.31 -8.60 17.24
CA SER A 79 -18.83 -7.69 16.20
C SER A 79 -20.24 -7.17 16.53
N ALA A 80 -21.12 -8.04 17.02
CA ALA A 80 -22.46 -7.68 17.48
C ALA A 80 -22.42 -6.77 18.70
N LYS A 81 -21.50 -7.01 19.64
CA LYS A 81 -21.26 -6.14 20.81
C LYS A 81 -20.81 -4.73 20.41
N ILE A 82 -20.04 -4.57 19.33
CA ILE A 82 -19.67 -3.23 18.83
C ILE A 82 -20.92 -2.46 18.42
N LEU A 83 -21.82 -3.10 17.67
CA LEU A 83 -23.06 -2.48 17.26
C LEU A 83 -24.00 -2.22 18.45
N GLN A 84 -24.13 -3.16 19.38
CA GLN A 84 -24.94 -3.00 20.59
C GLN A 84 -24.43 -1.90 21.52
N LYS A 85 -23.10 -1.75 21.67
CA LYS A 85 -22.49 -0.61 22.39
C LYS A 85 -22.89 0.74 21.80
N HIS A 86 -23.23 0.76 20.51
CA HIS A 86 -23.74 1.92 19.83
C HIS A 86 -25.28 1.93 19.71
N GLY A 87 -26.00 1.05 20.41
CA GLY A 87 -27.46 0.98 20.37
C GLY A 87 -28.02 0.51 19.03
N LEU A 88 -27.22 -0.24 18.27
CA LEU A 88 -27.59 -0.81 16.97
C LEU A 88 -27.63 -2.33 17.08
N ASP A 89 -28.72 -2.95 16.61
CA ASP A 89 -28.86 -4.40 16.55
C ASP A 89 -28.90 -4.91 15.10
N ILE A 90 -28.10 -5.96 14.83
CA ILE A 90 -27.95 -6.60 13.51
C ILE A 90 -29.24 -7.35 13.09
N GLY A 91 -30.08 -7.73 14.06
CA GLY A 91 -31.28 -8.55 13.83
C GLY A 91 -32.55 -7.75 13.52
N ASN A 92 -32.66 -6.52 14.00
CA ASN A 92 -33.90 -5.71 13.96
C ASN A 92 -33.69 -4.40 13.20
N PHE A 93 -33.38 -4.50 11.90
CA PHE A 93 -33.34 -3.32 11.02
C PHE A 93 -34.71 -2.65 10.86
N ASP A 94 -35.80 -3.42 10.99
CA ASP A 94 -37.17 -2.91 10.84
C ASP A 94 -37.64 -2.12 12.08
N GLU A 95 -37.20 -2.45 13.29
CA GLU A 95 -37.47 -1.61 14.49
C GLU A 95 -36.70 -0.28 14.44
N GLN A 96 -35.50 -0.26 13.87
CA GLN A 96 -34.72 0.97 13.66
C GLN A 96 -35.38 1.87 12.61
N LYS A 97 -36.08 1.29 11.63
CA LYS A 97 -36.93 2.01 10.70
C LYS A 97 -38.17 2.57 11.38
N ASN A 98 -38.78 1.85 12.34
CA ASN A 98 -39.93 2.35 13.11
C ASN A 98 -39.55 3.48 14.09
N LYS A 99 -38.34 3.46 14.68
CA LYS A 99 -37.80 4.61 15.44
C LYS A 99 -37.61 5.87 14.58
N LYS A 100 -37.39 5.68 13.26
CA LYS A 100 -37.33 6.74 12.24
C LYS A 100 -38.69 7.43 12.04
N GLU A 101 -39.79 6.71 12.25
CA GLU A 101 -41.17 7.23 12.12
C GLU A 101 -41.64 7.95 13.40
N MET A 102 -41.02 7.68 14.57
CA MET A 102 -41.34 8.31 15.87
C MET A 102 -40.40 9.47 16.28
N GLY A 103 -39.62 10.04 15.37
CA GLY A 103 -38.93 11.33 15.58
C GLY A 103 -37.66 11.31 16.45
N GLU A 104 -37.20 10.16 16.94
CA GLU A 104 -35.93 10.07 17.67
C GLU A 104 -34.73 9.90 16.73
N SER A 105 -34.12 11.05 16.40
CA SER A 105 -32.78 11.24 15.83
C SER A 105 -32.52 10.64 14.44
N ASN A 106 -32.60 11.50 13.44
CA ASN A 106 -32.08 11.32 12.08
C ASN A 106 -30.53 11.34 12.07
N SER A 107 -29.88 10.57 12.96
CA SER A 107 -28.42 10.59 13.13
C SER A 107 -27.75 9.83 11.99
N LYS A 108 -26.98 10.53 11.16
CA LYS A 108 -26.14 9.92 10.12
C LYS A 108 -25.02 9.13 10.79
N ILE A 109 -24.77 7.91 10.32
CA ILE A 109 -23.75 7.02 10.91
C ILE A 109 -22.70 6.69 9.86
N LEU A 110 -21.43 6.88 10.22
CA LEU A 110 -20.28 6.46 9.44
C LEU A 110 -19.63 5.24 10.10
N PHE A 111 -19.62 4.11 9.41
CA PHE A 111 -18.89 2.92 9.82
C PHE A 111 -17.53 2.89 9.16
N VAL A 112 -16.48 2.71 9.95
CA VAL A 112 -15.13 2.44 9.46
C VAL A 112 -14.77 1.02 9.88
N VAL A 113 -14.68 0.11 8.91
CA VAL A 113 -14.36 -1.30 9.12
C VAL A 113 -12.92 -1.55 8.67
N ASP A 114 -12.00 -1.50 9.62
CA ASP A 114 -10.59 -1.82 9.41
C ASP A 114 -10.37 -3.34 9.34
N HIS A 115 -9.36 -3.75 8.55
CA HIS A 115 -9.00 -5.16 8.35
C HIS A 115 -10.20 -6.03 7.96
N PHE A 116 -11.02 -5.53 7.02
CA PHE A 116 -12.28 -6.20 6.67
C PHE A 116 -12.06 -7.63 6.14
N GLU A 117 -10.87 -7.94 5.63
CA GLU A 117 -10.52 -9.28 5.16
C GLU A 117 -10.68 -10.34 6.25
N SER A 118 -10.42 -9.97 7.52
CA SER A 118 -10.63 -10.86 8.66
C SER A 118 -12.11 -11.20 8.84
N PHE A 119 -13.02 -10.24 8.62
CA PHE A 119 -14.46 -10.49 8.62
C PHE A 119 -14.91 -11.29 7.40
N ALA A 120 -14.27 -11.09 6.24
CA ALA A 120 -14.60 -11.80 5.02
C ALA A 120 -14.23 -13.30 5.08
N LYS A 121 -13.22 -13.67 5.88
CA LYS A 121 -12.82 -15.07 6.14
C LYS A 121 -13.70 -15.78 7.17
N LYS A 122 -14.51 -15.05 7.94
CA LYS A 122 -15.28 -15.60 9.08
C LYS A 122 -16.78 -15.67 8.79
N ASN A 123 -17.45 -16.67 9.37
CA ASN A 123 -18.90 -16.73 9.55
C ASN A 123 -19.72 -16.34 8.31
N ASN A 124 -19.33 -16.83 7.13
CA ASN A 124 -20.01 -16.56 5.86
C ASN A 124 -20.31 -15.07 5.64
N GLN A 125 -19.40 -14.17 6.07
CA GLN A 125 -19.49 -12.72 5.87
C GLN A 125 -20.77 -12.06 6.40
N VAL A 126 -21.46 -12.67 7.38
CA VAL A 126 -22.76 -12.18 7.89
C VAL A 126 -22.67 -10.74 8.41
N PHE A 127 -21.60 -10.39 9.11
CA PHE A 127 -21.40 -9.03 9.61
C PHE A 127 -21.30 -8.00 8.48
N LEU A 128 -20.48 -8.26 7.46
CA LEU A 128 -20.32 -7.39 6.29
C LEU A 128 -21.63 -7.29 5.50
N TYR A 129 -22.33 -8.42 5.33
CA TYR A 129 -23.63 -8.47 4.69
C TYR A 129 -24.64 -7.57 5.40
N SER A 130 -24.76 -7.69 6.72
CA SER A 130 -25.72 -6.92 7.50
C SER A 130 -25.45 -5.42 7.46
N LEU A 131 -24.18 -5.00 7.60
CA LEU A 131 -23.79 -3.59 7.49
C LEU A 131 -24.16 -2.99 6.13
N LEU A 132 -23.77 -3.68 5.04
CA LEU A 132 -24.03 -3.20 3.68
C LEU A 132 -25.54 -3.24 3.33
N ASN A 133 -26.27 -4.22 3.84
CA ASN A 133 -27.72 -4.27 3.70
C ASN A 133 -28.40 -3.13 4.47
N GLY A 134 -27.87 -2.75 5.64
CA GLY A 134 -28.31 -1.59 6.41
C GLY A 134 -28.14 -0.27 5.65
N CYS A 135 -27.03 -0.10 4.94
CA CYS A 135 -26.76 1.11 4.12
C CYS A 135 -27.80 1.36 3.03
N GLN A 136 -28.48 0.32 2.55
CA GLN A 136 -29.53 0.50 1.53
C GLN A 136 -30.83 1.07 2.11
N ARG A 137 -31.02 1.01 3.43
CA ARG A 137 -32.29 1.34 4.10
C ARG A 137 -32.18 2.47 5.12
N LEU A 138 -30.98 2.67 5.65
CA LEU A 138 -30.67 3.62 6.73
C LEU A 138 -29.63 4.65 6.26
N PRO A 139 -29.55 5.83 6.90
CA PRO A 139 -28.55 6.85 6.59
C PRO A 139 -27.16 6.44 7.13
N TRP A 140 -26.68 5.29 6.66
CA TRP A 140 -25.41 4.68 7.02
C TRP A 140 -24.45 4.76 5.85
N PHE A 141 -23.22 5.14 6.14
CA PHE A 141 -22.12 5.04 5.19
C PHE A 141 -21.10 4.05 5.70
N VAL A 142 -20.78 3.01 4.94
CA VAL A 142 -19.81 1.98 5.34
C VAL A 142 -18.53 2.08 4.52
N ILE A 143 -17.41 2.35 5.19
CA ILE A 143 -16.07 2.29 4.62
C ILE A 143 -15.45 0.96 5.02
N LEU A 144 -15.12 0.12 4.04
CA LEU A 144 -14.32 -1.08 4.23
C LEU A 144 -12.86 -0.76 3.91
N VAL A 145 -11.95 -0.99 4.85
CA VAL A 145 -10.52 -0.71 4.68
C VAL A 145 -9.73 -2.02 4.68
N GLY A 146 -9.09 -2.30 3.55
CA GLY A 146 -8.30 -3.51 3.32
C GLY A 146 -6.82 -3.25 3.09
N ASN A 147 -6.01 -4.24 3.46
CA ASN A 147 -4.59 -4.31 3.16
C ASN A 147 -4.27 -5.02 1.84
N THR A 148 -5.25 -5.68 1.25
CA THR A 148 -5.13 -6.38 -0.02
C THR A 148 -5.31 -5.44 -1.20
N GLU A 149 -4.57 -5.67 -2.30
CA GLU A 149 -4.77 -4.93 -3.54
C GLU A 149 -6.10 -5.31 -4.21
N ASN A 150 -6.54 -6.56 -4.08
CA ASN A 150 -7.78 -7.06 -4.66
C ASN A 150 -8.81 -7.42 -3.59
N GLY A 151 -9.19 -6.46 -2.74
CA GLY A 151 -10.16 -6.69 -1.66
C GLY A 151 -11.52 -7.23 -2.13
N LEU A 152 -11.91 -6.94 -3.37
CA LEU A 152 -13.12 -7.49 -3.98
C LEU A 152 -13.10 -9.01 -4.05
N SER A 153 -11.97 -9.64 -4.39
CA SER A 153 -11.91 -11.09 -4.65
C SER A 153 -12.25 -11.94 -3.43
N ILE A 154 -12.16 -11.36 -2.23
CA ILE A 154 -12.40 -12.04 -0.95
C ILE A 154 -13.90 -12.00 -0.58
N LEU A 155 -14.65 -11.03 -1.09
CA LEU A 155 -16.08 -10.89 -0.76
C LEU A 155 -16.93 -11.91 -1.51
N GLU A 156 -18.00 -12.42 -0.92
CA GLU A 156 -18.97 -13.30 -1.61
C GLU A 156 -19.86 -12.49 -2.57
N LYS A 157 -20.42 -13.15 -3.61
CA LYS A 157 -21.30 -12.50 -4.60
C LYS A 157 -22.44 -11.71 -3.97
N ARG A 158 -23.06 -12.23 -2.90
CA ARG A 158 -24.17 -11.57 -2.18
C ARG A 158 -23.77 -10.30 -1.42
N VAL A 159 -22.52 -10.21 -0.99
CA VAL A 159 -21.95 -9.05 -0.29
C VAL A 159 -21.47 -8.02 -1.31
N ARG A 160 -20.74 -8.47 -2.35
CA ARG A 160 -20.30 -7.62 -3.48
C ARG A 160 -21.46 -6.90 -4.16
N SER A 161 -22.58 -7.60 -4.37
CA SER A 161 -23.78 -7.02 -5.00
C SER A 161 -24.38 -5.84 -4.21
N ARG A 162 -24.14 -5.78 -2.90
CA ARG A 162 -24.64 -4.71 -2.01
C ARG A 162 -23.65 -3.57 -1.83
N LEU A 163 -22.39 -3.78 -2.19
CA LEU A 163 -21.35 -2.77 -2.13
C LEU A 163 -21.55 -1.77 -3.29
N SER A 164 -21.48 -0.48 -2.98
CA SER A 164 -21.52 0.57 -3.99
C SER A 164 -20.27 0.45 -4.88
N LYS A 165 -20.37 0.88 -6.14
CA LYS A 165 -19.25 0.83 -7.10
C LYS A 165 -18.15 1.88 -6.82
N LEU A 166 -17.92 2.21 -5.55
CA LEU A 166 -16.95 3.20 -5.09
C LEU A 166 -15.73 2.46 -4.54
N TYR A 167 -14.68 2.40 -5.35
CA TYR A 167 -13.42 1.73 -5.05
C TYR A 167 -12.28 2.74 -5.07
N ILE A 168 -11.55 2.86 -3.97
CA ILE A 168 -10.39 3.74 -3.88
C ILE A 168 -9.15 2.90 -3.60
N HIS A 169 -8.25 2.86 -4.58
CA HIS A 169 -6.97 2.17 -4.45
C HIS A 169 -5.90 3.15 -3.98
N PHE A 170 -5.36 2.87 -2.80
CA PHE A 170 -4.17 3.50 -2.24
C PHE A 170 -2.93 2.76 -2.74
N ASN A 171 -2.65 2.95 -4.03
CA ASN A 171 -1.41 2.51 -4.68
C ASN A 171 -0.60 3.75 -5.06
N VAL A 172 0.30 4.17 -4.18
CA VAL A 172 1.16 5.32 -4.48
C VAL A 172 2.31 4.83 -5.36
N GLN A 173 2.24 5.18 -6.64
CA GLN A 173 3.39 5.13 -7.52
C GLN A 173 4.13 6.46 -7.34
N LEU A 174 5.06 6.52 -6.40
CA LEU A 174 5.91 7.69 -6.23
C LEU A 174 6.93 7.70 -7.36
N SER A 175 6.97 8.74 -8.18
CA SER A 175 8.15 9.00 -9.00
C SER A 175 9.35 9.34 -8.11
N ILE A 176 10.56 9.33 -8.67
CA ILE A 176 11.73 9.77 -7.93
C ILE A 176 11.60 11.24 -7.50
N ASP A 177 10.97 12.08 -8.32
CA ASP A 177 10.74 13.49 -8.00
C ASP A 177 9.70 13.65 -6.89
N ASP A 178 8.65 12.81 -6.88
CA ASP A 178 7.66 12.77 -5.78
C ASP A 178 8.28 12.27 -4.48
N PHE A 179 9.19 11.28 -4.57
CA PHE A 179 9.93 10.78 -3.43
C PHE A 179 10.88 11.82 -2.84
N LYS A 180 11.65 12.53 -3.70
CA LYS A 180 12.54 13.62 -3.31
C LYS A 180 11.77 14.77 -2.69
N SER A 181 10.74 15.26 -3.37
CA SER A 181 9.88 16.33 -2.86
C SER A 181 9.22 15.94 -1.55
N GLY A 182 8.74 14.71 -1.43
CA GLY A 182 8.18 14.18 -0.19
C GLY A 182 9.19 14.13 0.95
N PHE A 183 10.41 13.67 0.69
CA PHE A 183 11.50 13.65 1.66
C PHE A 183 11.83 15.06 2.19
N PHE A 184 11.99 16.05 1.30
CA PHE A 184 12.30 17.42 1.70
C PHE A 184 11.12 18.12 2.38
N GLN A 185 9.89 17.81 1.99
CA GLN A 185 8.69 18.30 2.66
C GLN A 185 8.58 17.72 4.10
N LEU A 186 8.93 16.45 4.30
CA LEU A 186 9.01 15.84 5.63
C LEU A 186 10.13 16.48 6.47
N LEU A 187 11.32 16.72 5.89
CA LEU A 187 12.38 17.48 6.56
C LEU A 187 11.92 18.90 6.95
N GLY A 188 11.14 19.55 6.09
CA GLY A 188 10.54 20.86 6.35
C GLY A 188 9.49 20.89 7.48
N CYS A 189 9.00 19.73 7.90
CA CYS A 189 8.12 19.61 9.07
C CYS A 189 8.89 19.52 10.40
N THR A 190 10.22 19.39 10.35
CA THR A 190 11.10 19.37 11.53
C THR A 190 11.54 20.78 11.95
N GLN A 191 12.31 20.90 13.04
CA GLN A 191 12.89 22.18 13.47
C GLN A 191 14.07 22.67 12.60
N ILE A 192 14.41 21.96 11.52
CA ILE A 192 15.50 22.35 10.62
C ILE A 192 15.10 23.61 9.83
N THR A 193 15.97 24.60 9.79
CA THR A 193 15.69 25.86 9.08
C THR A 193 15.69 25.68 7.56
N LYS A 194 14.81 26.42 6.85
CA LYS A 194 14.66 26.34 5.39
C LYS A 194 15.97 26.55 4.62
N ASN A 195 16.89 27.35 5.15
CA ASN A 195 18.20 27.59 4.54
C ASN A 195 19.11 26.36 4.57
N ILE A 196 19.04 25.56 5.65
CA ILE A 196 19.77 24.30 5.76
C ILE A 196 19.16 23.27 4.81
N ILE A 197 17.83 23.18 4.73
CA ILE A 197 17.13 22.27 3.80
C ILE A 197 17.55 22.57 2.35
N LYS A 198 17.56 23.84 1.93
CA LYS A 198 18.03 24.24 0.60
C LYS A 198 19.49 23.89 0.33
N LYS A 199 20.35 23.94 1.35
CA LYS A 199 21.75 23.48 1.22
C LYS A 199 21.83 21.97 1.03
N ILE A 200 21.02 21.20 1.75
CA ILE A 200 20.95 19.73 1.64
C ILE A 200 20.34 19.31 0.29
N GLU A 201 19.35 20.05 -0.21
CA GLU A 201 18.71 19.78 -1.51
C GLU A 201 19.67 20.00 -2.68
N ASN A 202 20.52 21.02 -2.60
CA ASN A 202 21.53 21.32 -3.62
C ASN A 202 22.78 20.44 -3.54
N GLU A 203 22.90 19.57 -2.53
CA GLU A 203 24.05 18.67 -2.38
C GLU A 203 23.93 17.46 -3.32
N PRO A 204 24.82 17.33 -4.34
CA PRO A 204 24.75 16.23 -5.30
C PRO A 204 24.96 14.85 -4.66
N SER A 205 25.61 14.81 -3.49
CA SER A 205 25.76 13.61 -2.67
C SER A 205 24.42 13.11 -2.12
N VAL A 206 23.53 14.02 -1.72
CA VAL A 206 22.19 13.73 -1.20
C VAL A 206 21.27 13.28 -2.33
N ASP A 207 21.36 13.92 -3.50
CA ASP A 207 20.58 13.53 -4.67
C ASP A 207 20.88 12.08 -5.09
N LYS A 208 22.18 11.73 -5.18
CA LYS A 208 22.63 10.35 -5.41
C LYS A 208 22.20 9.39 -4.31
N MET A 209 22.19 9.82 -3.05
CA MET A 209 21.74 8.99 -1.92
C MET A 209 20.24 8.70 -1.98
N LEU A 210 19.41 9.70 -2.25
CA LEU A 210 17.96 9.55 -2.40
C LEU A 210 17.62 8.70 -3.62
N GLN A 211 18.36 8.88 -4.71
CA GLN A 211 18.27 8.07 -5.91
C GLN A 211 18.63 6.60 -5.62
N ARG A 212 19.76 6.34 -4.95
CA ARG A 212 20.14 4.99 -4.46
C ARG A 212 19.11 4.39 -3.51
N LEU A 213 18.52 5.19 -2.61
CA LEU A 213 17.47 4.71 -1.69
C LEU A 213 16.21 4.27 -2.47
N TYR A 214 15.84 5.02 -3.50
CA TYR A 214 14.72 4.71 -4.38
C TYR A 214 14.99 3.48 -5.27
N GLU A 215 16.21 3.35 -5.81
CA GLU A 215 16.62 2.29 -6.74
C GLU A 215 17.06 0.98 -6.06
N SER A 216 17.49 1.04 -4.79
CA SER A 216 18.14 -0.07 -4.07
C SER A 216 17.36 -1.37 -4.04
N VAL A 217 16.02 -1.32 -4.01
CA VAL A 217 15.21 -2.55 -3.93
C VAL A 217 15.15 -3.25 -5.29
N ARG A 218 15.10 -2.51 -6.40
CA ARG A 218 15.05 -3.09 -7.75
C ARG A 218 16.41 -3.63 -8.17
N GLN A 219 17.47 -2.88 -7.90
CA GLN A 219 18.85 -3.32 -8.09
C GLN A 219 19.17 -4.57 -7.25
N LEU A 220 18.71 -4.63 -5.99
CA LEU A 220 18.89 -5.82 -5.15
C LEU A 220 18.14 -7.04 -5.71
N VAL A 221 16.92 -6.86 -6.23
CA VAL A 221 16.19 -7.95 -6.91
C VAL A 221 16.94 -8.42 -8.16
N LEU A 222 17.49 -7.50 -8.97
CA LEU A 222 18.29 -7.86 -10.14
C LEU A 222 19.57 -8.62 -9.75
N LEU A 223 20.26 -8.23 -8.68
CA LEU A 223 21.39 -9.00 -8.14
C LEU A 223 20.98 -10.40 -7.71
N ASN A 224 19.81 -10.54 -7.08
CA ASN A 224 19.29 -11.85 -6.70
C ASN A 224 18.85 -12.69 -7.91
N CYS A 225 18.37 -12.07 -9.00
CA CYS A 225 18.14 -12.76 -10.26
C CYS A 225 19.44 -13.37 -10.80
N VAL A 226 20.54 -12.60 -10.79
CA VAL A 226 21.86 -13.11 -11.22
C VAL A 226 22.32 -14.23 -10.29
N ALA A 227 22.24 -14.05 -8.97
CA ALA A 227 22.62 -15.09 -8.01
C ALA A 227 21.81 -16.38 -8.16
N LYS A 228 20.49 -16.30 -8.42
CA LYS A 228 19.65 -17.49 -8.68
C LYS A 228 19.98 -18.17 -10.00
N LEU A 229 20.30 -17.40 -11.04
CA LEU A 229 20.75 -17.97 -12.31
C LEU A 229 22.11 -18.67 -12.16
N ASP A 230 22.98 -18.11 -11.32
CA ASP A 230 24.30 -18.63 -10.99
C ASP A 230 24.20 -19.93 -10.16
N GLY A 231 23.42 -19.94 -9.08
CA GLY A 231 23.20 -21.13 -8.25
C GLY A 231 22.47 -22.29 -8.95
N ARG A 232 21.78 -22.04 -10.07
CA ARG A 232 21.14 -23.10 -10.89
C ARG A 232 22.08 -23.71 -11.93
N ASN A 233 23.19 -23.06 -12.24
CA ASN A 233 24.06 -23.42 -13.35
C ASN A 233 25.49 -23.66 -12.85
N ASP A 234 25.81 -24.89 -12.44
CA ASP A 234 27.15 -25.28 -11.97
C ASP A 234 28.30 -25.09 -13.00
N GLN A 235 27.98 -24.75 -14.25
CA GLN A 235 28.94 -24.63 -15.35
C GLN A 235 28.97 -23.26 -16.04
N ILE A 236 27.97 -22.39 -15.82
CA ILE A 236 27.81 -21.12 -16.54
C ILE A 236 27.69 -19.99 -15.53
N PHE A 237 28.72 -19.16 -15.46
CA PHE A 237 28.79 -18.00 -14.56
C PHE A 237 28.50 -16.66 -15.29
N GLU A 238 28.24 -16.72 -16.61
CA GLU A 238 27.99 -15.56 -17.48
C GLU A 238 26.56 -15.52 -18.00
N PHE A 239 25.81 -14.48 -17.65
CA PHE A 239 24.41 -14.29 -18.05
C PHE A 239 24.25 -13.03 -18.89
N ASN A 240 23.46 -13.10 -19.95
CA ASN A 240 23.11 -11.91 -20.72
C ASN A 240 21.99 -11.10 -20.04
N TYR A 241 21.91 -9.81 -20.35
CA TYR A 241 20.88 -8.94 -19.77
C TYR A 241 19.46 -9.44 -20.02
N ARG A 242 19.19 -10.08 -21.16
CA ARG A 242 17.87 -10.63 -21.47
C ARG A 242 17.47 -11.79 -20.55
N GLU A 243 18.40 -12.69 -20.23
CA GLU A 243 18.20 -13.79 -19.27
C GLU A 243 17.85 -13.24 -17.88
N ILE A 244 18.62 -12.25 -17.41
CA ILE A 244 18.42 -11.62 -16.11
C ILE A 244 17.05 -10.91 -16.06
N ILE A 245 16.70 -10.17 -17.11
CA ILE A 245 15.41 -9.47 -17.23
C ILE A 245 14.24 -10.46 -17.28
N ASN A 246 14.38 -11.61 -17.96
CA ASN A 246 13.34 -12.63 -17.97
C ASN A 246 13.10 -13.21 -16.58
N GLU A 247 14.17 -13.47 -15.81
CA GLU A 247 14.04 -13.92 -14.42
C GLU A 247 13.44 -12.83 -13.53
N TYR A 248 13.78 -11.56 -13.76
CA TYR A 248 13.15 -10.42 -13.11
C TYR A 248 11.64 -10.35 -13.40
N TYR A 249 11.23 -10.55 -14.66
CA TYR A 249 9.81 -10.56 -15.02
C TYR A 249 9.07 -11.76 -14.43
N ARG A 250 9.70 -12.93 -14.37
CA ARG A 250 9.15 -14.09 -13.65
C ARG A 250 8.88 -13.71 -12.19
N PHE A 251 9.89 -13.17 -11.50
CA PHE A 251 9.75 -12.69 -10.13
C PHE A 251 8.61 -11.66 -9.99
N ALA A 252 8.60 -10.62 -10.84
CA ALA A 252 7.61 -9.56 -10.78
C ALA A 252 6.19 -10.08 -11.03
N ASN A 253 6.00 -11.00 -11.98
CA ASN A 253 4.68 -11.56 -12.27
C ASN A 253 4.16 -12.46 -11.13
N GLU A 254 5.03 -13.21 -10.48
CA GLU A 254 4.68 -14.16 -9.42
C GLU A 254 4.48 -13.49 -8.05
N ASN A 255 5.32 -12.51 -7.73
CA ASN A 255 5.39 -11.94 -6.38
C ASN A 255 4.78 -10.54 -6.31
N LYS A 256 4.91 -9.72 -7.38
CA LYS A 256 4.53 -8.30 -7.33
C LYS A 256 4.49 -7.60 -8.69
N ASN A 257 3.33 -7.64 -9.36
CA ASN A 257 3.14 -6.99 -10.67
C ASN A 257 3.50 -5.49 -10.69
N SER A 258 3.36 -4.79 -9.55
CA SER A 258 3.70 -3.37 -9.45
C SER A 258 5.19 -3.05 -9.57
N MET A 259 6.08 -4.06 -9.50
CA MET A 259 7.52 -3.85 -9.69
C MET A 259 7.90 -3.90 -11.17
N ARG A 260 7.00 -4.34 -12.05
CA ARG A 260 7.28 -4.42 -13.48
C ARG A 260 7.57 -3.03 -14.07
N VAL A 261 8.72 -2.92 -14.71
CA VAL A 261 9.19 -1.71 -15.43
C VAL A 261 9.63 -2.10 -16.83
N SER A 262 9.85 -1.13 -17.72
CA SER A 262 10.35 -1.37 -19.08
C SER A 262 11.79 -1.86 -19.11
N ASP A 263 12.18 -2.63 -20.13
CA ASP A 263 13.56 -3.09 -20.37
C ASP A 263 14.60 -1.97 -20.29
N VAL A 264 14.28 -0.78 -20.82
CA VAL A 264 15.17 0.40 -20.81
C VAL A 264 15.58 0.81 -19.39
N VAL A 265 14.66 0.69 -18.43
CA VAL A 265 14.94 0.99 -17.01
C VAL A 265 15.84 -0.08 -16.43
N LEU A 266 15.55 -1.36 -16.70
CA LEU A 266 16.35 -2.49 -16.20
C LEU A 266 17.77 -2.49 -16.77
N TYR A 267 17.96 -2.07 -18.03
CA TYR A 267 19.30 -1.89 -18.60
C TYR A 267 20.09 -0.81 -17.88
N LYS A 268 19.46 0.29 -17.45
CA LYS A 268 20.14 1.32 -16.65
C LYS A 268 20.54 0.78 -15.28
N ASP A 269 19.64 0.06 -14.60
CA ASP A 269 19.95 -0.54 -13.31
C ASP A 269 21.10 -1.57 -13.42
N LEU A 270 21.10 -2.41 -14.47
CA LEU A 270 22.16 -3.38 -14.72
C LEU A 270 23.49 -2.70 -15.07
N GLN A 271 23.46 -1.57 -15.76
CA GLN A 271 24.66 -0.77 -16.02
C GLN A 271 25.21 -0.17 -14.74
N GLU A 272 24.35 0.38 -13.88
CA GLU A 272 24.77 0.94 -12.59
C GLU A 272 25.37 -0.15 -11.69
N LEU A 273 24.82 -1.37 -11.70
CA LEU A 273 25.40 -2.50 -10.97
C LEU A 273 26.79 -2.89 -11.49
N VAL A 274 27.05 -2.72 -12.79
CA VAL A 274 28.39 -2.87 -13.36
C VAL A 274 29.31 -1.73 -12.92
N ASP A 275 28.84 -0.49 -12.98
CA ASP A 275 29.62 0.69 -12.59
C ASP A 275 29.97 0.69 -11.08
N LEU A 276 29.16 0.00 -10.28
CA LEU A 276 29.36 -0.22 -8.84
C LEU A 276 30.19 -1.49 -8.51
N ASP A 277 30.72 -2.18 -9.53
CA ASP A 277 31.52 -3.41 -9.40
C ASP A 277 30.78 -4.60 -8.74
N PHE A 278 29.45 -4.56 -8.65
CA PHE A 278 28.67 -5.73 -8.23
C PHE A 278 28.52 -6.78 -9.35
N LEU A 279 28.60 -6.32 -10.60
CA LEU A 279 28.60 -7.15 -11.80
C LEU A 279 29.84 -6.85 -12.65
N VAL A 280 30.45 -7.87 -13.24
CA VAL A 280 31.60 -7.73 -14.14
C VAL A 280 31.20 -8.12 -15.55
N VAL A 281 31.52 -7.28 -16.53
CA VAL A 281 31.25 -7.55 -17.95
C VAL A 281 32.21 -8.60 -18.47
N ALA A 282 31.69 -9.61 -19.18
CA ALA A 282 32.51 -10.64 -19.78
C ALA A 282 33.41 -10.06 -20.89
N LYS A 283 34.73 -10.26 -20.78
CA LYS A 283 35.79 -9.65 -21.61
C LYS A 283 35.64 -9.85 -23.13
N LYS A 284 34.80 -10.77 -23.60
CA LYS A 284 34.66 -11.14 -25.02
C LYS A 284 33.46 -10.50 -25.74
N VAL A 285 32.56 -9.78 -25.06
CA VAL A 285 31.22 -9.43 -25.61
C VAL A 285 30.89 -7.93 -25.55
N ASP A 286 31.85 -7.05 -25.22
CA ASP A 286 31.55 -5.64 -24.90
C ASP A 286 31.07 -4.77 -26.09
N ASN A 287 31.08 -5.31 -27.32
CA ASN A 287 30.67 -4.61 -28.55
C ASN A 287 29.26 -5.02 -29.06
N GLY A 288 28.47 -5.76 -28.28
CA GLY A 288 27.12 -6.21 -28.64
C GLY A 288 26.01 -5.22 -28.29
N GLN A 289 24.80 -5.41 -28.84
CA GLN A 289 23.62 -4.69 -28.37
C GLN A 289 23.35 -5.01 -26.89
N LEU A 290 22.82 -4.03 -26.12
CA LEU A 290 22.56 -4.16 -24.68
C LEU A 290 21.90 -5.49 -24.24
N PRO A 291 20.87 -6.03 -24.93
CA PRO A 291 20.24 -7.28 -24.50
C PRO A 291 21.19 -8.50 -24.45
N PHE A 292 22.25 -8.48 -25.26
CA PHE A 292 23.23 -9.57 -25.39
C PHE A 292 24.50 -9.33 -24.56
N ARG A 293 24.59 -8.20 -23.86
CA ARG A 293 25.73 -7.93 -22.97
C ARG A 293 25.74 -8.97 -21.85
N ARG A 294 26.86 -9.66 -21.70
CA ARG A 294 27.05 -10.72 -20.69
C ARG A 294 27.78 -10.18 -19.48
N VAL A 295 27.28 -10.54 -18.30
CA VAL A 295 27.82 -10.17 -17.01
C VAL A 295 27.94 -11.38 -16.09
N MET A 296 28.83 -11.26 -15.11
CA MET A 296 29.08 -12.23 -14.05
C MET A 296 28.90 -11.54 -12.70
N LEU A 297 28.50 -12.30 -11.69
CA LEU A 297 28.42 -11.79 -10.32
C LEU A 297 29.83 -11.59 -9.75
N ASN A 298 30.09 -10.43 -9.13
CA ASN A 298 31.39 -10.10 -8.52
C ASN A 298 31.28 -9.97 -6.99
N ILE A 299 30.28 -10.63 -6.42
CA ILE A 299 30.00 -10.69 -4.99
C ILE A 299 29.55 -12.09 -4.62
N GLU A 300 29.80 -12.48 -3.37
CA GLU A 300 29.34 -13.76 -2.83
C GLU A 300 27.81 -13.77 -2.73
N GLN A 301 27.18 -14.87 -3.15
CA GLN A 301 25.72 -15.03 -3.11
C GLN A 301 25.16 -14.89 -1.68
N GLU A 302 25.92 -15.35 -0.68
CA GLU A 302 25.58 -15.24 0.74
C GLU A 302 25.44 -13.79 1.20
N ALA A 303 26.32 -12.89 0.72
CA ALA A 303 26.26 -11.47 1.04
C ALA A 303 24.97 -10.79 0.52
N ILE A 304 24.42 -11.26 -0.61
CA ILE A 304 23.14 -10.78 -1.14
C ILE A 304 21.99 -11.22 -0.23
N SER A 305 21.98 -12.49 0.18
CA SER A 305 20.97 -13.04 1.10
C SER A 305 20.99 -12.33 2.45
N ASP A 306 22.18 -12.11 3.01
CA ASP A 306 22.33 -11.47 4.31
C ASP A 306 21.96 -9.98 4.29
N CYS A 307 22.24 -9.28 3.18
CA CYS A 307 21.77 -7.91 2.97
C CYS A 307 20.23 -7.83 3.01
N ALA A 308 19.53 -8.79 2.38
CA ALA A 308 18.07 -8.85 2.41
C ALA A 308 17.52 -9.16 3.81
N LYS A 309 18.17 -10.05 4.56
CA LYS A 309 17.81 -10.37 5.96
C LYS A 309 17.97 -9.16 6.87
N LEU A 310 19.12 -8.47 6.81
CA LEU A 310 19.41 -7.28 7.63
C LEU A 310 18.44 -6.13 7.34
N ARG A 311 17.96 -6.03 6.10
CA ARG A 311 17.04 -4.97 5.65
C ARG A 311 15.58 -5.42 5.52
N LYS A 312 15.19 -6.55 6.13
CA LYS A 312 13.82 -7.12 6.06
C LYS A 312 12.69 -6.14 6.38
N LYS A 313 12.94 -5.11 7.21
CA LYS A 313 11.94 -4.07 7.56
C LYS A 313 11.72 -3.02 6.45
N LEU A 314 12.67 -2.88 5.52
CA LEU A 314 12.68 -1.88 4.45
C LEU A 314 12.33 -2.47 3.08
N ILE A 315 12.43 -3.79 2.94
CA ILE A 315 12.16 -4.53 1.71
C ILE A 315 10.71 -5.08 1.76
N PRO A 316 9.93 -5.04 0.67
CA PRO A 316 8.61 -5.65 0.62
C PRO A 316 8.64 -7.14 1.00
N GLU A 317 7.67 -7.59 1.80
CA GLU A 317 7.60 -8.97 2.31
C GLU A 317 7.71 -10.06 1.21
N PRO A 318 7.04 -9.94 0.04
CA PRO A 318 7.21 -10.92 -1.05
C PRO A 318 8.63 -10.98 -1.64
N VAL A 319 9.35 -9.86 -1.61
CA VAL A 319 10.75 -9.82 -2.03
C VAL A 319 11.59 -10.55 -0.99
N VAL A 320 11.38 -10.30 0.31
CA VAL A 320 12.12 -10.99 1.37
C VAL A 320 11.89 -12.50 1.34
N ASP A 321 10.65 -12.94 1.14
CA ASP A 321 10.31 -14.36 1.04
C ASP A 321 10.99 -15.02 -0.17
N TRP A 322 11.04 -14.32 -1.31
CA TRP A 322 11.72 -14.80 -2.50
C TRP A 322 13.26 -14.86 -2.36
N PHE A 323 13.85 -14.05 -1.49
CA PHE A 323 15.28 -14.15 -1.14
C PHE A 323 15.59 -15.31 -0.18
N ASN A 324 14.60 -15.75 0.60
CA ASN A 324 14.73 -16.87 1.54
C ASN A 324 14.25 -18.20 0.95
N SER A 325 13.62 -18.21 -0.23
CA SER A 325 13.31 -19.45 -0.94
C SER A 325 14.63 -20.06 -1.41
N ASP A 326 14.90 -21.30 -1.02
CA ASP A 326 16.09 -22.05 -1.43
C ASP A 326 16.26 -22.04 -2.96
N PHE A 327 17.52 -22.15 -3.40
CA PHE A 327 17.96 -22.15 -4.80
C PHE A 327 17.35 -23.28 -5.63
#